data_AF-A0A0D2GAU7-F1
#
_entry.id   AF-A0A0D2GAU7-F1
#
_cell.length_a   1.000
_cell.length_b   1.000
_cell.length_c   1.000
_cell.angle_alpha   90.00
_cell.angle_beta   90.00
_cell.angle_gamma   90.00
#
_symmetry.space_group_name_H-M   'P 1'
#
loop_
_entity.id
_entity.type
_entity.pdbx_description
1 polymer ?
#
loop_
_entity_poly.entity_id
_entity_poly.type
_entity_poly.pdbx_seq_one_letter_code
_entity_poly.pdbx_strand_id
1 'polypeptide(L)'
;MASHTPSESEILTSYLLHPSPLSTILPYKSFLALLPPSAASFARQHPTELKRLYRDLQFQRAIVIDEVRQRIENECHRSVALTAMLGRQIRREEGTKKPSRKRKRADSRLEDGDGENPPQAADDDSSDDGAGEQETRFDTALHSGQALGNTLPTASVKHNHTTTTLLPAMTTARRELSCEIADLKDEIETLRAQSKDVVGSLSDLRYGRFAPVTGRASGDKKSGTNAITTTSANTEDEMNNELEAVVIDTLKGFVDLMEGALSDGVFNPEYEQARNELEEVSD
;
A
#
# COMPACT_ATOMS: atom_id res chain seq x y z
N MET A 1 -16.56 40.16 16.08
CA MET A 1 -15.53 39.35 15.42
C MET A 1 -16.17 37.99 15.13
N ALA A 2 -16.46 37.68 13.87
CA ALA A 2 -17.04 36.38 13.52
C ALA A 2 -15.99 35.29 13.84
N SER A 3 -16.29 34.40 14.78
CA SER A 3 -15.47 33.23 15.07
C SER A 3 -15.52 32.31 13.85
N HIS A 4 -14.42 32.20 13.11
CA HIS A 4 -14.29 31.16 12.11
C HIS A 4 -14.22 29.82 12.84
N THR A 5 -15.15 28.92 12.54
CA THR A 5 -14.97 27.52 12.91
C THR A 5 -13.90 26.97 11.99
N PRO A 6 -12.74 26.54 12.50
CA PRO A 6 -11.64 26.11 11.65
C PRO A 6 -12.11 24.91 10.81
N SER A 7 -11.71 24.91 9.53
CA SER A 7 -12.02 23.80 8.65
C SER A 7 -11.25 22.54 9.08
N GLU A 8 -11.73 21.35 8.72
CA GLU A 8 -11.01 20.10 9.03
C GLU A 8 -9.57 20.11 8.49
N SER A 9 -9.39 20.58 7.26
CA SER A 9 -8.06 20.72 6.65
C SER A 9 -7.13 21.62 7.48
N GLU A 10 -7.67 22.71 8.07
CA GLU A 10 -6.93 23.64 8.90
C GLU A 10 -6.58 23.03 10.26
N ILE A 11 -7.51 22.29 10.87
CA ILE A 11 -7.27 21.55 12.11
C ILE A 11 -6.17 20.50 11.85
N LEU A 12 -6.34 19.63 10.87
CA LEU A 12 -5.39 18.56 10.58
C LEU A 12 -4.01 19.10 10.22
N THR A 13 -3.94 20.14 9.38
CA THR A 13 -2.68 20.79 8.99
C THR A 13 -1.97 21.44 10.19
N SER A 14 -2.71 22.19 11.01
CA SER A 14 -2.12 22.90 12.16
C SER A 14 -1.62 21.94 13.24
N TYR A 15 -2.33 20.85 13.50
CA TYR A 15 -1.95 19.86 14.52
C TYR A 15 -0.87 18.88 14.04
N LEU A 16 -0.95 18.42 12.79
CA LEU A 16 -0.07 17.34 12.31
C LEU A 16 1.14 17.86 11.55
N LEU A 17 1.05 18.96 10.81
CA LEU A 17 2.12 19.40 9.91
C LEU A 17 2.97 20.51 10.51
N HIS A 18 2.38 21.55 11.12
CA HIS A 18 3.16 22.66 11.66
C HIS A 18 4.21 22.25 12.73
N PRO A 19 3.90 21.36 13.70
CA PRO A 19 4.90 20.91 14.67
C PRO A 19 5.81 19.78 14.15
N SER A 20 5.59 19.28 12.93
CA SER A 20 6.27 18.09 12.41
C SER A 20 7.69 18.27 11.86
N PRO A 21 8.23 19.45 11.50
CA PRO A 21 9.61 19.51 11.03
C PRO A 21 10.61 19.06 12.11
N LEU A 22 11.67 18.33 11.72
CA LEU A 22 12.69 17.87 12.68
C LEU A 22 13.37 19.04 13.39
N SER A 23 13.58 20.17 12.70
CA SER A 23 14.10 21.39 13.32
C SER A 23 13.22 21.96 14.43
N THR A 24 11.92 21.70 14.39
CA THR A 24 10.96 22.19 15.39
C THR A 24 10.96 21.28 16.61
N ILE A 25 10.92 19.95 16.40
CA ILE A 25 10.87 18.99 17.52
C ILE A 25 12.23 18.81 18.19
N LEU A 26 13.28 18.68 17.39
CA LEU A 26 14.63 18.44 17.87
C LEU A 26 15.63 19.33 17.11
N PRO A 27 15.80 20.59 17.55
CA PRO A 27 16.79 21.48 16.99
C PRO A 27 18.19 20.86 17.03
N TYR A 28 19.06 21.22 16.07
CA TYR A 28 20.41 20.66 15.95
C TYR A 28 21.22 20.72 17.26
N LYS A 29 21.09 21.79 18.04
CA LYS A 29 21.76 21.91 19.35
C LYS A 29 21.26 20.86 20.36
N SER A 30 19.96 20.59 20.37
CA SER A 30 19.35 19.56 21.22
C SER A 30 19.71 18.16 20.74
N PHE A 31 19.76 17.95 19.42
CA PHE A 31 20.24 16.69 18.82
C PHE A 31 21.66 16.34 19.29
N LEU A 32 22.58 17.32 19.30
CA LEU A 32 23.94 17.10 19.81
C LEU A 32 23.97 16.74 21.30
N ALA A 33 23.02 17.22 22.10
CA ALA A 33 22.93 16.92 23.52
C ALA A 33 22.42 15.49 23.81
N LEU A 34 21.77 14.83 22.84
CA LEU A 34 21.31 13.45 22.96
C LEU A 34 22.39 12.42 22.64
N LEU A 35 23.52 12.84 22.08
CA LEU A 35 24.60 11.92 21.72
C LEU A 35 25.23 11.31 22.99
N PRO A 36 25.50 9.99 23.01
CA PRO A 36 26.23 9.37 24.10
C PRO A 36 27.56 10.08 24.39
N PRO A 37 28.06 10.07 25.63
CA PRO A 37 29.35 10.68 25.97
C PRO A 37 30.51 10.16 25.10
N SER A 38 30.45 8.89 24.69
CA SER A 38 31.41 8.28 23.75
C SER A 38 31.35 8.86 22.34
N ALA A 39 30.19 9.35 21.91
CA ALA A 39 30.01 10.02 20.62
C ALA A 39 30.32 11.52 20.68
N ALA A 40 30.49 12.11 21.87
CA ALA A 40 30.86 13.53 22.02
C ALA A 40 32.31 13.81 21.57
N SER A 41 33.21 12.82 21.61
CA SER A 41 34.54 12.93 20.98
C SER A 41 34.43 12.92 19.45
N PHE A 42 33.62 12.02 18.90
CA PHE A 42 33.31 11.96 17.47
C PHE A 42 32.70 13.27 16.98
N ALA A 43 31.77 13.85 17.73
CA ALA A 43 31.15 15.14 17.42
C ALA A 43 32.15 16.29 17.33
N ARG A 44 33.23 16.24 18.12
CA ARG A 44 34.32 17.22 18.09
C ARG A 44 35.26 17.01 16.91
N GLN A 45 35.49 15.76 16.53
CA GLN A 45 36.39 15.38 15.42
C GLN A 45 35.72 15.55 14.04
N HIS A 46 34.42 15.26 13.94
CA HIS A 46 33.68 15.21 12.68
C HIS A 46 32.38 16.05 12.72
N PRO A 47 32.47 17.38 12.89
CA PRO A 47 31.30 18.26 12.96
C PRO A 47 30.51 18.32 11.64
N THR A 48 31.15 18.03 10.51
CA THR A 48 30.52 18.00 9.18
C THR A 48 29.62 16.79 9.01
N GLU A 49 30.07 15.62 9.45
CA GLU A 49 29.33 14.37 9.33
C GLU A 49 28.04 14.39 10.15
N LEU A 50 28.08 14.90 11.40
CA LEU A 50 26.87 15.04 12.20
C LEU A 50 25.88 16.06 11.62
N LYS A 51 26.37 17.14 11.01
CA LYS A 51 25.51 18.08 10.28
C LYS A 51 24.86 17.38 9.08
N ARG A 52 25.63 16.59 8.32
CA ARG A 52 25.13 15.83 7.18
C ARG A 52 24.07 14.82 7.61
N LEU A 53 24.33 14.06 8.68
CA LEU A 53 23.36 13.14 9.27
C LEU A 53 22.08 13.84 9.70
N TYR A 54 22.19 14.98 10.40
CA TYR A 54 21.01 15.75 10.80
C TYR A 54 20.23 16.27 9.59
N ARG A 55 20.91 16.70 8.52
CA ARG A 55 20.27 17.12 7.26
C ARG A 55 19.56 15.97 6.56
N ASP A 56 20.15 14.78 6.58
CA ASP A 56 19.53 13.57 6.05
C ASP A 56 18.26 13.21 6.83
N LEU A 57 18.31 13.22 8.16
CA LEU A 57 17.13 13.01 9.01
C LEU A 57 16.04 14.07 8.78
N GLN A 58 16.42 15.34 8.53
CA GLN A 58 15.47 16.38 8.14
C GLN A 58 14.79 16.04 6.80
N PHE A 59 15.54 15.53 5.84
CA PHE A 59 15.02 15.15 4.53
C PHE A 59 14.09 13.95 4.61
N GLN A 60 14.49 12.86 5.29
CA GLN A 60 13.65 11.69 5.52
C GLN A 60 12.32 12.07 6.19
N ARG A 61 12.38 12.98 7.17
CA ARG A 61 11.17 13.47 7.83
C ARG A 61 10.30 14.32 6.91
N ALA A 62 10.89 15.13 6.04
CA ALA A 62 10.14 15.90 5.04
C ALA A 62 9.32 14.97 4.12
N ILE A 63 9.89 13.84 3.69
CA ILE A 63 9.18 12.83 2.90
C ILE A 63 7.93 12.32 3.65
N VAL A 64 8.07 11.98 4.93
CA VAL A 64 6.94 11.52 5.76
C VAL A 64 5.89 12.62 5.94
N ILE A 65 6.30 13.88 6.08
CA ILE A 65 5.39 15.03 6.19
C ILE A 65 4.58 15.19 4.90
N ASP A 66 5.22 15.01 3.74
CA ASP A 66 4.55 15.09 2.44
C ASP A 66 3.56 13.93 2.24
N GLU A 67 3.87 12.74 2.72
CA GLU A 67 2.90 11.63 2.76
C GLU A 67 1.69 11.96 3.65
N VAL A 68 1.93 12.53 4.84
CA VAL A 68 0.84 12.95 5.75
C VAL A 68 -0.01 14.06 5.13
N ARG A 69 0.58 14.99 4.38
CA ARG A 69 -0.18 16.01 3.61
C ARG A 69 -1.16 15.35 2.65
N GLN A 70 -0.69 14.41 1.82
CA GLN A 70 -1.54 13.69 0.89
C GLN A 70 -2.66 12.92 1.60
N ARG A 71 -2.35 12.29 2.75
CA ARG A 71 -3.36 11.59 3.55
C ARG A 71 -4.41 12.53 4.14
N ILE A 72 -4.02 13.73 4.56
CA ILE A 72 -4.96 14.75 5.05
C ILE A 72 -5.93 15.15 3.94
N GLU A 73 -5.44 15.37 2.72
CA GLU A 73 -6.29 15.71 1.57
C GLU A 73 -7.31 14.61 1.26
N ASN A 74 -6.87 13.35 1.24
CA ASN A 74 -7.74 12.19 1.02
C ASN A 74 -8.80 12.05 2.13
N GLU A 75 -8.41 12.25 3.39
CA GLU A 75 -9.35 12.17 4.52
C GLU A 75 -10.35 13.34 4.49
N CYS A 76 -9.92 14.56 4.13
CA CYS A 76 -10.83 15.69 3.93
C CYS A 76 -11.83 15.41 2.80
N HIS A 77 -11.42 14.75 1.72
CA HIS A 77 -12.35 14.38 0.64
C HIS A 77 -13.37 13.34 1.12
N ARG A 78 -12.92 12.34 1.88
CA ARG A 78 -13.76 11.30 2.48
C ARG A 78 -14.75 11.89 3.49
N SER A 79 -14.32 12.85 4.30
CA SER A 79 -15.15 13.47 5.34
C SER A 79 -16.29 14.30 4.75
N VAL A 80 -16.12 14.89 3.56
CA VAL A 80 -17.21 15.57 2.84
C VAL A 80 -18.33 14.59 2.50
N ALA A 81 -17.99 13.40 2.01
CA ALA A 81 -18.99 12.37 1.73
C ALA A 81 -19.71 11.90 3.01
N LEU A 82 -18.96 11.68 4.10
CA LEU A 82 -19.52 11.32 5.40
C LEU A 82 -20.44 12.41 5.96
N THR A 83 -20.04 13.68 5.86
CA THR A 83 -20.83 14.83 6.30
C THR A 83 -22.10 14.98 5.46
N ALA A 84 -22.01 14.77 4.15
CA ALA A 84 -23.18 14.76 3.26
C ALA A 84 -24.14 13.62 3.60
N MET A 85 -23.62 12.42 3.90
CA MET A 85 -24.41 11.28 4.34
C MET A 85 -25.09 11.54 5.69
N LEU A 86 -24.34 12.06 6.68
CA LEU A 86 -24.87 12.43 7.98
C LEU A 86 -25.96 13.49 7.85
N GLY A 87 -25.74 14.51 7.02
CA GLY A 87 -26.75 15.53 6.73
C GLY A 87 -28.02 14.96 6.07
N ARG A 88 -27.90 13.95 5.21
CA ARG A 88 -29.06 13.22 4.66
C ARG A 88 -29.76 12.40 5.75
N GLN A 89 -29.01 11.78 6.66
CA GLN A 89 -29.56 10.96 7.73
C GLN A 89 -30.33 11.80 8.76
N ILE A 90 -29.73 12.90 9.23
CA ILE A 90 -30.39 13.86 10.13
C ILE A 90 -31.69 14.38 9.50
N ARG A 91 -31.69 14.72 8.20
CA ARG A 91 -32.91 15.13 7.48
C ARG A 91 -33.98 14.04 7.38
N ARG A 92 -33.62 12.75 7.40
CA ARG A 92 -34.61 11.65 7.43
C ARG A 92 -35.23 11.52 8.82
N GLU A 93 -34.40 11.64 9.86
CA GLU A 93 -34.82 11.54 11.27
C GLU A 93 -35.69 12.73 11.68
N GLU A 94 -35.30 13.95 11.31
CA GLU A 94 -36.07 15.18 11.54
C GLU A 94 -37.28 15.32 10.58
N GLY A 95 -37.23 14.63 9.44
CA GLY A 95 -38.09 14.86 8.27
C GLY A 95 -39.26 13.91 8.07
N THR A 96 -39.70 13.15 9.07
CA THR A 96 -40.97 12.37 9.02
C THR A 96 -42.24 13.22 8.84
N LYS A 97 -42.09 14.52 8.52
CA LYS A 97 -43.17 15.46 8.19
C LYS A 97 -42.79 16.32 6.97
N LYS A 98 -42.80 15.78 5.75
CA LYS A 98 -43.12 16.55 4.52
C LYS A 98 -43.39 15.61 3.32
N PRO A 99 -44.53 15.77 2.62
CA PRO A 99 -45.03 14.78 1.69
C PRO A 99 -44.28 14.79 0.35
N SER A 100 -44.22 13.59 -0.22
CA SER A 100 -43.90 13.27 -1.61
C SER A 100 -44.38 14.34 -2.58
N ARG A 101 -43.43 14.95 -3.30
CA ARG A 101 -43.71 15.83 -4.44
C ARG A 101 -44.51 15.04 -5.48
N LYS A 102 -45.80 15.34 -5.54
CA LYS A 102 -46.79 14.93 -6.55
C LYS A 102 -46.17 15.09 -7.95
N ARG A 103 -45.78 13.98 -8.58
CA ARG A 103 -45.40 13.96 -10.00
C ARG A 103 -46.64 14.38 -10.80
N LYS A 104 -46.62 15.61 -11.31
CA LYS A 104 -47.58 16.15 -12.27
C LYS A 104 -47.37 15.39 -13.60
N ARG A 105 -48.10 14.30 -13.80
CA ARG A 105 -48.28 13.74 -15.15
C ARG A 105 -49.14 14.74 -15.90
N ALA A 106 -48.55 15.35 -16.92
CA ALA A 106 -49.27 16.08 -17.94
C ALA A 106 -50.12 15.05 -18.70
N ASP A 107 -51.43 15.16 -18.53
CA ASP A 107 -52.44 14.41 -19.27
C ASP A 107 -52.93 15.31 -20.40
N SER A 108 -52.85 14.80 -21.62
CA SER A 108 -53.18 15.50 -22.85
C SER A 108 -54.07 14.63 -23.72
N ARG A 109 -55.33 15.05 -23.80
CA ARG A 109 -56.11 15.24 -25.04
C ARG A 109 -56.75 13.99 -25.68
N LEU A 110 -57.94 14.24 -26.26
CA LEU A 110 -58.79 13.47 -27.19
C LEU A 110 -59.99 12.82 -26.48
N GLU A 111 -61.13 13.52 -26.42
CA GLU A 111 -62.21 13.65 -27.43
C GLU A 111 -63.13 12.41 -27.52
N ASP A 112 -64.39 12.69 -27.15
CA ASP A 112 -65.68 12.15 -27.63
C ASP A 112 -65.88 10.66 -27.91
N GLY A 113 -66.93 10.12 -27.29
CA GLY A 113 -67.62 8.94 -27.79
C GLY A 113 -68.33 8.13 -26.72
N ASP A 114 -69.57 8.53 -26.41
CA ASP A 114 -70.52 7.79 -25.56
C ASP A 114 -70.73 6.34 -26.03
N GLY A 115 -70.78 5.41 -25.08
CA GLY A 115 -71.09 4.00 -25.34
C GLY A 115 -70.96 3.16 -24.09
N GLU A 116 -71.99 3.18 -23.25
CA GLU A 116 -72.11 2.38 -22.03
C GLU A 116 -72.06 0.87 -22.29
N ASN A 117 -71.11 0.16 -21.66
CA ASN A 117 -71.35 -1.19 -21.12
C ASN A 117 -70.25 -1.56 -20.09
N PRO A 118 -70.60 -1.84 -18.81
CA PRO A 118 -69.66 -2.18 -17.73
C PRO A 118 -69.54 -3.72 -17.53
N PRO A 119 -68.54 -4.24 -16.78
CA PRO A 119 -67.39 -4.98 -17.32
C PRO A 119 -67.41 -6.49 -17.03
N GLN A 120 -66.96 -7.30 -17.99
CA GLN A 120 -66.52 -8.67 -17.78
C GLN A 120 -65.00 -8.67 -17.58
N ALA A 121 -64.54 -9.09 -16.40
CA ALA A 121 -63.13 -9.32 -16.13
C ALA A 121 -62.70 -10.66 -16.77
N ALA A 122 -61.78 -10.59 -17.71
CA ALA A 122 -61.06 -11.69 -18.32
C ALA A 122 -59.61 -11.25 -18.44
N ASP A 123 -58.68 -12.04 -17.89
CA ASP A 123 -57.22 -12.10 -18.13
C ASP A 123 -56.83 -13.44 -17.46
N ASP A 124 -56.59 -14.61 -18.09
CA ASP A 124 -55.84 -14.95 -19.32
C ASP A 124 -54.44 -14.35 -19.29
N ASP A 125 -53.29 -15.04 -19.39
CA ASP A 125 -52.85 -16.43 -19.51
C ASP A 125 -51.30 -16.36 -19.42
N SER A 126 -50.64 -17.52 -19.31
CA SER A 126 -49.26 -17.79 -19.74
C SER A 126 -48.12 -17.49 -18.76
N SER A 127 -47.60 -18.55 -18.11
CA SER A 127 -46.29 -19.19 -18.37
C SER A 127 -45.19 -18.69 -17.40
N ASP A 128 -44.22 -19.43 -16.88
CA ASP A 128 -43.55 -20.70 -17.18
C ASP A 128 -42.66 -20.96 -15.94
N ASP A 129 -42.89 -22.04 -15.20
CA ASP A 129 -41.96 -23.16 -14.98
C ASP A 129 -40.64 -22.88 -14.20
N GLY A 130 -40.29 -23.82 -13.31
CA GLY A 130 -38.94 -23.90 -12.71
C GLY A 130 -38.83 -23.82 -11.18
N ALA A 131 -39.19 -24.92 -10.53
CA ALA A 131 -38.57 -25.47 -9.30
C ALA A 131 -38.25 -24.53 -8.11
N GLY A 132 -39.01 -24.72 -7.04
CA GLY A 132 -38.83 -24.03 -5.76
C GLY A 132 -37.45 -24.22 -5.13
N GLU A 133 -36.74 -23.12 -4.98
CA GLU A 133 -35.69 -22.91 -4.00
C GLU A 133 -35.97 -21.56 -3.31
N GLN A 134 -36.77 -21.60 -2.23
CA GLN A 134 -36.91 -20.47 -1.32
C GLN A 134 -35.66 -20.37 -0.44
N GLU A 135 -34.50 -20.08 -1.03
CA GLU A 135 -33.32 -19.78 -0.22
C GLU A 135 -33.34 -18.30 0.20
N THR A 136 -33.46 -18.10 1.51
CA THR A 136 -33.62 -16.80 2.14
C THR A 136 -32.30 -16.02 2.13
N ARG A 137 -32.36 -14.83 1.53
CA ARG A 137 -31.29 -13.83 1.49
C ARG A 137 -30.83 -13.44 2.91
N PHE A 138 -29.68 -13.97 3.34
CA PHE A 138 -29.16 -13.84 4.71
C PHE A 138 -28.88 -12.40 5.16
N ASP A 139 -28.52 -11.52 4.23
CA ASP A 139 -28.30 -10.09 4.51
C ASP A 139 -29.57 -9.37 5.02
N THR A 140 -30.74 -9.96 4.80
CA THR A 140 -32.02 -9.43 5.27
C THR A 140 -32.45 -10.00 6.63
N ALA A 141 -31.84 -11.10 7.08
CA ALA A 141 -32.32 -11.88 8.23
C ALA A 141 -31.55 -11.59 9.53
N LEU A 142 -30.30 -11.15 9.47
CA LEU A 142 -29.50 -10.88 10.68
C LEU A 142 -29.91 -9.58 11.41
N HIS A 143 -30.69 -8.72 10.77
CA HIS A 143 -31.07 -7.40 11.27
C HIS A 143 -32.58 -7.22 11.33
N SER A 144 -33.32 -8.13 11.98
CA SER A 144 -34.70 -7.91 12.46
C SER A 144 -35.62 -7.14 11.47
N GLY A 145 -35.56 -7.44 10.18
CA GLY A 145 -36.36 -6.78 9.13
C GLY A 145 -36.05 -5.30 8.86
N GLN A 146 -34.95 -4.75 9.37
CA GLN A 146 -34.58 -3.34 9.21
C GLN A 146 -33.38 -3.21 8.27
N ALA A 147 -33.63 -2.65 7.09
CA ALA A 147 -32.60 -2.37 6.09
C ALA A 147 -31.56 -1.38 6.66
N LEU A 148 -30.47 -1.90 7.20
CA LEU A 148 -29.27 -1.10 7.46
C LEU A 148 -28.76 -0.63 6.11
N GLY A 149 -28.79 0.68 5.92
CA GLY A 149 -28.53 1.34 4.66
C GLY A 149 -27.20 0.91 4.07
N ASN A 150 -27.28 0.32 2.88
CA ASN A 150 -26.36 0.40 1.75
C ASN A 150 -24.94 0.90 2.08
N THR A 151 -24.16 0.13 2.84
CA THR A 151 -22.71 0.32 2.99
C THR A 151 -21.90 -0.60 2.07
N LEU A 152 -22.57 -1.39 1.21
CA LEU A 152 -21.93 -2.28 0.25
C LEU A 152 -22.16 -1.79 -1.19
N PRO A 153 -21.10 -1.70 -2.01
CA PRO A 153 -21.20 -1.27 -3.41
C PRO A 153 -22.10 -2.24 -4.19
N THR A 154 -23.12 -1.70 -4.85
CA THR A 154 -24.12 -2.44 -5.65
C THR A 154 -23.55 -3.11 -6.90
N ALA A 155 -22.24 -3.13 -7.09
CA ALA A 155 -21.56 -3.85 -8.16
C ALA A 155 -21.38 -5.35 -7.86
N SER A 156 -21.45 -5.78 -6.60
CA SER A 156 -21.28 -7.19 -6.19
C SER A 156 -22.58 -8.01 -6.12
N VAL A 157 -23.72 -7.47 -6.58
CA VAL A 157 -25.03 -8.13 -6.40
C VAL A 157 -25.11 -9.50 -7.10
N LYS A 158 -24.27 -9.75 -8.12
CA LYS A 158 -24.20 -11.04 -8.83
C LYS A 158 -23.36 -12.12 -8.11
N HIS A 159 -22.60 -11.75 -7.09
CA HIS A 159 -21.75 -12.65 -6.30
C HIS A 159 -22.20 -12.73 -4.82
N ASN A 160 -23.47 -12.44 -4.54
CA ASN A 160 -23.99 -12.65 -3.20
C ASN A 160 -24.08 -14.15 -2.89
N HIS A 161 -23.42 -14.58 -1.82
CA HIS A 161 -23.49 -15.96 -1.35
C HIS A 161 -24.81 -16.21 -0.57
N THR A 162 -25.57 -17.22 -0.96
CA THR A 162 -26.62 -17.81 -0.10
C THR A 162 -26.00 -18.61 1.04
N THR A 163 -26.73 -18.94 2.11
CA THR A 163 -26.25 -19.80 3.22
C THR A 163 -25.51 -21.03 2.76
N THR A 164 -26.08 -21.69 1.77
CA THR A 164 -25.61 -22.95 1.23
C THR A 164 -24.34 -22.77 0.42
N THR A 165 -24.16 -21.59 -0.22
CA THR A 165 -22.95 -21.25 -0.99
C THR A 165 -21.87 -20.55 -0.16
N LEU A 166 -22.24 -19.93 0.96
CA LEU A 166 -21.33 -19.14 1.81
C LEU A 166 -20.31 -20.03 2.51
N LEU A 167 -20.75 -21.15 3.11
CA LEU A 167 -19.82 -22.08 3.77
C LEU A 167 -18.81 -22.70 2.78
N PRO A 168 -19.23 -23.22 1.60
CA PRO A 168 -18.31 -23.65 0.55
C PRO A 168 -17.38 -22.53 0.08
N ALA A 169 -17.88 -21.30 -0.11
CA ALA A 169 -17.06 -20.16 -0.52
C ALA A 169 -16.02 -19.80 0.55
N MET A 170 -16.41 -19.72 1.82
CA MET A 170 -15.51 -19.44 2.94
C MET A 170 -14.45 -20.53 3.14
N THR A 171 -14.82 -21.81 3.00
CA THR A 171 -13.85 -22.92 3.11
C THR A 171 -12.89 -22.93 1.94
N THR A 172 -13.34 -22.58 0.74
CA THR A 172 -12.51 -22.40 -0.46
C THR A 172 -11.55 -21.22 -0.29
N ALA A 173 -12.06 -20.04 0.11
CA ALA A 173 -11.25 -18.86 0.37
C ALA A 173 -10.22 -19.10 1.48
N ARG A 174 -10.60 -19.81 2.55
CA ARG A 174 -9.65 -20.22 3.60
C ARG A 174 -8.53 -21.09 3.04
N ARG A 175 -8.86 -22.05 2.18
CA ARG A 175 -7.88 -22.93 1.54
C ARG A 175 -6.95 -22.12 0.62
N GLU A 176 -7.49 -21.25 -0.20
CA GLU A 176 -6.75 -20.39 -1.12
C GLU A 176 -5.78 -19.48 -0.38
N LEU A 177 -6.24 -18.72 0.62
CA LEU A 177 -5.38 -17.89 1.46
C LEU A 177 -4.34 -18.71 2.23
N SER A 178 -4.68 -19.93 2.67
CA SER A 178 -3.70 -20.80 3.34
C SER A 178 -2.63 -21.31 2.39
N CYS A 179 -2.97 -21.58 1.12
CA CYS A 179 -2.02 -21.92 0.06
C CYS A 179 -1.13 -20.71 -0.26
N GLU A 180 -1.71 -19.54 -0.50
CA GLU A 180 -0.97 -18.30 -0.78
C GLU A 180 0.01 -17.96 0.35
N ILE A 181 -0.41 -18.08 1.62
CA ILE A 181 0.48 -17.88 2.78
C ILE A 181 1.62 -18.91 2.81
N ALA A 182 1.39 -20.15 2.38
CA ALA A 182 2.42 -21.18 2.32
C ALA A 182 3.43 -20.88 1.21
N ASP A 183 2.95 -20.50 0.03
CA ASP A 183 3.78 -20.14 -1.12
C ASP A 183 4.64 -18.91 -0.82
N LEU A 184 4.05 -17.84 -0.25
CA LEU A 184 4.77 -16.64 0.17
C LEU A 184 5.81 -16.93 1.26
N LYS A 185 5.56 -17.90 2.14
CA LYS A 185 6.55 -18.32 3.15
C LYS A 185 7.75 -19.02 2.53
N ASP A 186 7.52 -19.89 1.54
CA ASP A 186 8.59 -20.56 0.79
C ASP A 186 9.42 -19.52 0.02
N GLU A 187 8.75 -18.58 -0.66
CA GLU A 187 9.40 -17.47 -1.36
C GLU A 187 10.29 -16.64 -0.40
N ILE A 188 9.78 -16.24 0.77
CA ILE A 188 10.57 -15.53 1.78
C ILE A 188 11.77 -16.38 2.26
N GLU A 189 11.61 -17.70 2.41
CA GLU A 189 12.72 -18.58 2.83
C GLU A 189 13.81 -18.66 1.75
N THR A 190 13.42 -18.77 0.48
CA THR A 190 14.36 -18.74 -0.66
C THR A 190 15.11 -17.41 -0.75
N LEU A 191 14.41 -16.27 -0.67
CA LEU A 191 15.01 -14.94 -0.67
C LEU A 191 15.94 -14.74 0.53
N ARG A 192 15.56 -15.26 1.70
CA ARG A 192 16.40 -15.22 2.91
C ARG A 192 17.66 -16.09 2.75
N ALA A 193 17.57 -17.25 2.09
CA ALA A 193 18.72 -18.09 1.79
C ALA A 193 19.67 -17.40 0.80
N GLN A 194 19.14 -16.82 -0.28
CA GLN A 194 19.90 -16.03 -1.25
C GLN A 194 20.59 -14.83 -0.60
N SER A 195 19.88 -14.06 0.21
CA SER A 195 20.47 -12.93 0.95
C SER A 195 21.60 -13.37 1.89
N LYS A 196 21.44 -14.50 2.59
CA LYS A 196 22.51 -15.05 3.43
C LYS A 196 23.72 -15.53 2.63
N ASP A 197 23.51 -16.12 1.46
CA ASP A 197 24.59 -16.57 0.57
C ASP A 197 25.36 -15.37 0.00
N VAL A 198 24.65 -14.32 -0.43
CA VAL A 198 25.26 -13.06 -0.91
C VAL A 198 26.02 -12.34 0.21
N VAL A 199 25.44 -12.24 1.42
CA VAL A 199 26.14 -11.66 2.58
C VAL A 199 27.33 -12.54 3.01
N GLY A 200 27.21 -13.86 2.88
CA GLY A 200 28.28 -14.82 3.14
C GLY A 200 29.44 -14.66 2.17
N SER A 201 29.16 -14.57 0.87
CA SER A 201 30.17 -14.34 -0.17
C SER A 201 30.82 -12.97 -0.04
N LEU A 202 30.05 -11.91 0.28
CA LEU A 202 30.61 -10.58 0.57
C LEU A 202 31.45 -10.57 1.86
N SER A 203 31.05 -11.33 2.88
CA SER A 203 31.81 -11.52 4.12
C SER A 203 33.11 -12.27 3.85
N ASP A 204 33.08 -13.37 3.10
CA ASP A 204 34.27 -14.12 2.71
C ASP A 204 35.22 -13.26 1.88
N LEU A 205 34.69 -12.43 0.98
CA LEU A 205 35.46 -11.46 0.20
C LEU A 205 36.12 -10.40 1.11
N ARG A 206 35.35 -9.80 2.03
CA ARG A 206 35.83 -8.75 2.94
C ARG A 206 36.89 -9.26 3.92
N TYR A 207 36.75 -10.49 4.40
CA TYR A 207 37.69 -11.07 5.35
C TYR A 207 38.79 -11.90 4.68
N GLY A 208 38.90 -11.86 3.35
CA GLY A 208 39.96 -12.53 2.59
C GLY A 208 39.92 -14.06 2.68
N ARG A 209 38.77 -14.65 3.00
CA ARG A 209 38.57 -16.11 2.96
C ARG A 209 38.26 -16.54 1.54
N PHE A 210 39.24 -16.38 0.65
CA PHE A 210 39.22 -17.09 -0.61
C PHE A 210 39.33 -18.59 -0.32
N ALA A 211 38.33 -19.37 -0.69
CA ALA A 211 38.51 -20.81 -0.80
C ALA A 211 39.72 -21.02 -1.74
N PRO A 212 40.75 -21.81 -1.34
CA PRO A 212 41.84 -22.11 -2.25
C PRO A 212 41.23 -22.79 -3.46
N VAL A 213 41.28 -22.14 -4.62
CA VAL A 213 40.82 -22.73 -5.86
C VAL A 213 41.58 -24.05 -6.00
N THR A 214 40.88 -25.17 -5.83
CA THR A 214 41.45 -26.51 -6.00
C THR A 214 41.56 -26.79 -7.49
N GLY A 215 42.29 -25.92 -8.19
CA GLY A 215 42.79 -26.03 -9.55
C GLY A 215 44.12 -26.77 -9.52
N ARG A 216 43.99 -28.09 -9.44
CA ARG A 216 45.00 -29.14 -9.43
C ARG A 216 45.93 -29.04 -10.67
N ALA A 217 47.15 -28.52 -10.47
CA ALA A 217 48.29 -28.75 -11.35
C ALA A 217 49.56 -28.85 -10.47
N SER A 218 49.80 -30.01 -9.86
CA SER A 218 50.83 -30.97 -10.30
C SER A 218 52.13 -30.28 -10.78
N GLY A 219 53.10 -30.20 -9.87
CA GLY A 219 54.40 -29.60 -10.13
C GLY A 219 55.34 -29.82 -8.95
N ASP A 220 55.88 -31.03 -8.86
CA ASP A 220 56.99 -31.40 -7.99
C ASP A 220 58.12 -30.37 -8.05
N LYS A 221 58.57 -29.89 -6.88
CA LYS A 221 60.00 -29.80 -6.53
C LYS A 221 60.21 -29.45 -5.06
N LYS A 222 61.00 -30.33 -4.45
CA LYS A 222 61.56 -30.32 -3.09
C LYS A 222 62.14 -28.96 -2.66
N SER A 223 61.88 -28.67 -1.38
CA SER A 223 62.85 -28.31 -0.34
C SER A 223 63.93 -27.27 -0.68
N GLY A 224 63.84 -26.11 -0.02
CA GLY A 224 64.93 -25.15 0.05
C GLY A 224 64.44 -23.78 0.50
N THR A 225 64.83 -23.42 1.72
CA THR A 225 64.95 -22.07 2.28
C THR A 225 64.97 -20.92 1.26
N ASN A 226 64.24 -19.82 1.51
CA ASN A 226 64.82 -18.47 1.62
C ASN A 226 63.74 -17.40 1.80
N ALA A 227 64.11 -16.40 2.59
CA ALA A 227 63.43 -15.12 2.75
C ALA A 227 63.16 -14.44 1.40
N ILE A 228 62.01 -13.78 1.28
CA ILE A 228 61.78 -12.74 0.28
C ILE A 228 61.70 -11.41 1.01
N THR A 229 62.79 -10.68 0.84
CA THR A 229 62.94 -9.25 1.04
C THR A 229 62.16 -8.52 -0.05
N THR A 230 61.34 -7.55 0.40
CA THR A 230 60.83 -6.35 -0.30
C THR A 230 61.33 -6.12 -1.73
N THR A 231 60.41 -6.11 -2.69
CA THR A 231 60.37 -5.15 -3.81
C THR A 231 58.92 -5.05 -4.32
N SER A 232 58.60 -3.92 -4.95
CA SER A 232 57.36 -3.59 -5.70
C SER A 232 56.10 -3.20 -4.92
N ALA A 233 56.08 -1.96 -4.42
CA ALA A 233 54.88 -1.24 -3.96
C ALA A 233 53.85 -0.91 -5.08
N ASN A 234 53.95 -1.54 -6.26
CA ASN A 234 53.08 -1.25 -7.41
C ASN A 234 52.02 -2.33 -7.65
N THR A 235 52.13 -3.51 -7.01
CA THR A 235 51.18 -4.63 -7.18
C THR A 235 50.00 -4.54 -6.22
N GLU A 236 50.15 -3.88 -5.06
CA GLU A 236 49.06 -3.74 -4.10
C GLU A 236 47.93 -2.85 -4.64
N ASP A 237 48.26 -1.78 -5.38
CA ASP A 237 47.26 -0.89 -5.98
C ASP A 237 46.50 -1.58 -7.14
N GLU A 238 47.15 -2.43 -7.93
CA GLU A 238 46.47 -3.24 -8.96
C GLU A 238 45.50 -4.23 -8.33
N MET A 239 45.93 -4.94 -7.27
CA MET A 239 45.05 -5.86 -6.55
C MET A 239 43.88 -5.14 -5.86
N ASN A 240 44.10 -3.94 -5.32
CA ASN A 240 43.05 -3.14 -4.70
C ASN A 240 42.06 -2.62 -5.75
N ASN A 241 42.52 -2.19 -6.93
CA ASN A 241 41.64 -1.76 -8.02
C ASN A 241 40.81 -2.93 -8.57
N GLU A 242 41.40 -4.12 -8.73
CA GLU A 242 40.65 -5.33 -9.09
C GLU A 242 39.61 -5.69 -8.03
N LEU A 243 39.97 -5.58 -6.74
CA LEU A 243 39.05 -5.80 -5.63
C LEU A 243 37.89 -4.79 -5.64
N GLU A 244 38.17 -3.50 -5.85
CA GLU A 244 37.15 -2.46 -5.97
C GLU A 244 36.20 -2.73 -7.14
N ALA A 245 36.72 -3.15 -8.30
CA ALA A 245 35.90 -3.50 -9.46
C ALA A 245 34.95 -4.67 -9.17
N VAL A 246 35.44 -5.72 -8.51
CA VAL A 246 34.62 -6.88 -8.10
C VAL A 246 33.56 -6.48 -7.06
N VAL A 247 33.91 -5.61 -6.11
CA VAL A 247 32.96 -5.09 -5.12
C VAL A 247 31.87 -4.25 -5.78
N ILE A 248 32.22 -3.40 -6.76
CA ILE A 248 31.24 -2.58 -7.49
C ILE A 248 30.30 -3.47 -8.32
N ASP A 249 30.84 -4.48 -9.01
CA ASP A 249 30.03 -5.39 -9.83
C ASP A 249 29.06 -6.23 -8.99
N THR A 250 29.53 -6.74 -7.85
CA THR A 250 28.67 -7.48 -6.89
C THR A 250 27.59 -6.59 -6.27
N LEU A 251 27.91 -5.34 -5.92
CA LEU A 251 26.92 -4.38 -5.43
C LEU A 251 25.90 -4.00 -6.50
N LYS A 252 26.33 -3.83 -7.76
CA LYS A 252 25.42 -3.57 -8.87
C LYS A 252 24.48 -4.76 -9.09
N GLY A 253 24.98 -5.99 -9.05
CA GLY A 253 24.15 -7.19 -9.14
C GLY A 253 23.12 -7.30 -8.01
N PHE A 254 23.47 -6.87 -6.79
CA PHE A 254 22.52 -6.81 -5.68
C PHE A 254 21.41 -5.77 -5.91
N VAL A 255 21.76 -4.60 -6.44
CA VAL A 255 20.77 -3.55 -6.78
C VAL A 255 19.83 -4.05 -7.89
N ASP A 256 20.38 -4.66 -8.94
CA ASP A 256 19.57 -5.19 -10.04
C ASP A 256 18.62 -6.31 -9.56
N LEU A 257 19.06 -7.16 -8.61
CA LEU A 257 18.20 -8.17 -7.98
C LEU A 257 17.10 -7.55 -7.11
N MET A 258 17.44 -6.52 -6.33
CA MET A 258 16.47 -5.80 -5.49
C MET A 258 15.44 -5.05 -6.34
N GLU A 259 15.84 -4.42 -7.44
CA GLU A 259 14.94 -3.76 -8.39
C GLU A 259 14.05 -4.77 -9.11
N GLY A 260 14.59 -5.94 -9.52
CA GLY A 260 13.80 -7.01 -10.12
C GLY A 260 12.77 -7.60 -9.15
N ALA A 261 13.15 -7.82 -7.88
CA ALA A 261 12.23 -8.30 -6.86
C ALA A 261 11.13 -7.27 -6.53
N LEU A 262 11.45 -5.97 -6.62
CA LEU A 262 10.47 -4.90 -6.46
C LEU A 262 9.59 -4.74 -7.71
N SER A 263 10.06 -5.09 -8.92
CA SER A 263 9.25 -5.02 -10.14
C SER A 263 8.27 -6.19 -10.28
N ASP A 264 8.65 -7.38 -9.83
CA ASP A 264 7.79 -8.57 -9.91
C ASP A 264 6.78 -8.67 -8.75
N GLY A 265 6.95 -7.85 -7.70
CA GLY A 265 6.04 -7.72 -6.57
C GLY A 265 4.84 -6.81 -6.85
N VAL A 266 3.79 -7.35 -7.48
CA VAL A 266 2.39 -6.90 -7.37
C VAL A 266 2.19 -5.38 -7.54
N PHE A 267 2.57 -4.85 -8.71
CA PHE A 267 2.04 -3.57 -9.16
C PHE A 267 0.59 -3.78 -9.61
N ASN A 268 -0.36 -3.56 -8.70
CA ASN A 268 -1.79 -3.68 -8.99
C ASN A 268 -2.16 -2.71 -10.13
N PRO A 269 -2.58 -3.19 -11.32
CA PRO A 269 -2.83 -2.35 -12.50
C PRO A 269 -3.97 -1.34 -12.29
N GLU A 270 -4.76 -1.51 -11.23
CA GLU A 270 -5.84 -0.60 -10.84
C GLU A 270 -5.33 0.81 -10.48
N TYR A 271 -4.05 0.97 -10.09
CA TYR A 271 -3.49 2.28 -9.76
C TYR A 271 -2.98 3.09 -10.97
N GLU A 272 -2.63 2.47 -12.09
CA GLU A 272 -2.22 3.21 -13.29
C GLU A 272 -3.40 3.74 -14.09
N GLN A 273 -4.52 3.00 -14.10
CA GLN A 273 -5.74 3.44 -14.78
C GLN A 273 -6.34 4.68 -14.11
N ALA A 274 -6.30 4.76 -12.78
CA ALA A 274 -6.72 5.95 -12.03
C ALA A 274 -5.78 7.15 -12.23
N ARG A 275 -4.51 6.93 -12.59
CA ARG A 275 -3.55 8.00 -12.86
C ARG A 275 -3.73 8.59 -14.26
N ASN A 276 -4.02 7.75 -15.25
CA ASN A 276 -4.32 8.21 -16.60
C ASN A 276 -5.70 8.90 -16.69
N GLU A 277 -6.71 8.46 -15.93
CA GLU A 277 -8.02 9.14 -15.88
C GLU A 277 -8.00 10.50 -15.15
N LEU A 278 -6.99 10.79 -14.34
CA LEU A 278 -6.81 12.09 -13.69
C LEU A 278 -6.03 13.10 -14.54
N GLU A 279 -5.22 12.63 -15.50
CA GLU A 279 -4.46 13.50 -16.40
C GLU A 279 -5.29 13.92 -17.64
N GLU A 280 -6.32 13.15 -18.01
CA GLU A 280 -7.21 13.47 -19.15
C GLU A 280 -8.35 14.45 -18.82
N VAL A 281 -8.50 14.87 -17.56
CA VAL A 281 -9.53 15.85 -17.12
C VAL A 281 -8.96 17.27 -16.97
N SER A 282 -7.68 17.49 -17.33
CA SER A 282 -7.00 18.76 -17.08
C SER A 282 -6.50 19.53 -18.32
N ASP A 283 -6.93 19.14 -19.53
CA ASP A 283 -6.87 19.93 -20.78
C ASP A 283 -8.27 20.34 -21.26
#